data_AF-A0A8C3F6T6-F1
#
_entry.id   AF-A0A8C3F6T6-F1
#
_cell.length_a   1.000
_cell.length_b   1.000
_cell.length_c   1.000
_cell.angle_alpha   90.00
_cell.angle_beta   90.00
_cell.angle_gamma   90.00
#
_symmetry.space_group_name_H-M   'P 1'
#
loop_
_entity.id
_entity.type
_entity.pdbx_description
1 polymer ?
#
loop_
_entity_poly.entity_id
_entity_poly.type
_entity_poly.pdbx_seq_one_letter_code
_entity_poly.pdbx_strand_id
1 'polypeptide(L)'
;MGPMHVVEQLRPFPPVEWRCRAQSVAGGELSKLGRLCTMHCTVVEYSGCKEGYPCGYCASAQGKVSIGMWAHSMTVQDYQDLIDRGWRRSGKYVYKPIMNQTCCPQYTIRCQPLHFQPSKSHKKVLKKMLKFLAKGDSSKVAGDEEPMDSHREDAVACSFVLKNESDISQSELKPLSVEETERVETEDNNEEEEMKKEVTVKKVESEPPQTCVDKDSAGSSERSNSAKLVHTTPKPGKGADLSKPPCRKAKDIRKERKLHKLLQNQTHSLEGTPSQVEPQVLLSQNSKSKANQPKSIEDFIFVSLPDDATHQLEFTRFLCDSPLEAENPPSGPDCGYGSFHQQYWLDGKIIAVGVIDILPYCVSSVYLYYDPDYTFLSLGVYSALREIAFTRRLHEKASELCYYYMGFYIHSCPKMRYKGQYRPSDLLCPETYVWVPIEQCLPTLEHSKYCRFNQDLKAVDEGCIKELGRVRVLHKRIVMPYSMYKKRRKGPSDEASVQQYASLVGQTCSERMLLFRS
;
A
#
# COMPACT_ATOMS: atom_id res chain seq x y z
N MET A 1 8.94 -37.72 -9.57
CA MET A 1 8.40 -36.44 -10.08
C MET A 1 9.53 -35.72 -10.80
N GLY A 2 9.22 -34.92 -11.83
CA GLY A 2 10.22 -34.03 -12.43
C GLY A 2 10.54 -32.85 -11.52
N PRO A 3 11.48 -31.97 -11.91
CA PRO A 3 11.62 -30.66 -11.27
C PRO A 3 10.33 -29.87 -11.43
N MET A 4 9.87 -29.23 -10.36
CA MET A 4 8.72 -28.32 -10.42
C MET A 4 9.21 -26.96 -10.94
N HIS A 5 8.42 -26.30 -11.79
CA HIS A 5 8.82 -25.03 -12.38
C HIS A 5 7.86 -23.90 -11.99
N VAL A 6 8.41 -22.80 -11.47
CA VAL A 6 7.64 -21.55 -11.32
C VAL A 6 7.82 -20.69 -12.56
N VAL A 7 6.75 -20.61 -13.36
CA VAL A 7 6.65 -19.63 -14.44
C VAL A 7 6.06 -18.34 -13.87
N GLU A 8 6.82 -17.26 -13.96
CA GLU A 8 6.31 -15.91 -13.71
C GLU A 8 5.72 -15.38 -15.01
N GLN A 9 4.42 -15.08 -15.01
CA GLN A 9 3.74 -14.46 -16.16
C GLN A 9 3.26 -13.07 -15.76
N LEU A 10 3.74 -12.04 -16.45
CA LEU A 10 3.15 -10.72 -16.40
C LEU A 10 1.96 -10.66 -17.37
N ARG A 11 0.78 -10.25 -16.91
CA ARG A 11 -0.37 -9.95 -17.77
C ARG A 11 -0.82 -8.52 -17.54
N PRO A 12 -1.05 -7.70 -18.58
CA PRO A 12 -1.71 -6.41 -18.40
C PRO A 12 -3.14 -6.62 -17.91
N PHE A 13 -3.68 -5.62 -17.22
CA PHE A 13 -5.12 -5.57 -16.95
C PHE A 13 -5.90 -5.57 -18.28
N PRO A 14 -7.10 -6.19 -18.34
CA PRO A 14 -7.91 -6.18 -19.56
C PRO A 14 -8.24 -4.72 -19.94
N PRO A 15 -8.19 -4.36 -21.24
CA PRO A 15 -8.48 -3.00 -21.65
C PRO A 15 -9.93 -2.65 -21.31
N VAL A 16 -10.11 -1.66 -20.43
CA VAL A 16 -11.43 -1.13 -20.10
C VAL A 16 -11.98 -0.47 -21.36
N GLU A 17 -13.04 -1.04 -21.94
CA GLU A 17 -13.76 -0.42 -23.06
C GLU A 17 -14.43 0.88 -22.59
N TRP A 18 -13.69 1.99 -22.66
CA TRP A 18 -14.19 3.34 -22.44
C TRP A 18 -15.02 3.83 -23.63
N ARG A 19 -16.07 3.05 -23.95
CA ARG A 19 -17.15 3.45 -24.85
C ARG A 19 -17.98 4.52 -24.15
N CYS A 20 -17.44 5.75 -24.18
CA CYS A 20 -17.90 6.87 -23.37
C CYS A 20 -19.40 7.09 -23.52
N ARG A 21 -20.18 6.95 -22.44
CA ARG A 21 -21.66 7.08 -22.47
C ARG A 21 -22.16 8.46 -22.89
N ALA A 22 -21.27 9.43 -23.14
CA ALA A 22 -21.60 10.64 -23.89
C ALA A 22 -22.01 10.39 -25.35
N GLN A 23 -21.61 9.27 -25.95
CA GLN A 23 -21.91 8.91 -27.35
C GLN A 23 -23.25 8.16 -27.54
N SER A 24 -23.83 7.59 -26.48
CA SER A 24 -25.03 6.74 -26.58
C SER A 24 -26.38 7.49 -26.50
N VAL A 25 -26.35 8.82 -26.39
CA VAL A 25 -27.55 9.69 -26.28
C VAL A 25 -27.58 10.75 -27.40
N ALA A 26 -26.79 10.54 -28.46
CA ALA A 26 -26.68 11.44 -29.61
C ALA A 26 -26.86 10.66 -30.92
N GLY A 27 -28.09 10.19 -31.15
CA GLY A 27 -28.50 9.74 -32.47
C GLY A 27 -28.65 10.94 -33.41
N GLY A 28 -27.59 11.28 -34.13
CA GLY A 28 -27.54 12.42 -35.05
C GLY A 28 -26.40 13.41 -34.77
N GLU A 29 -25.92 14.05 -35.82
CA GLU A 29 -25.03 15.24 -35.83
C GLU A 29 -23.66 15.21 -35.11
N LEU A 30 -23.12 14.04 -34.76
CA LEU A 30 -21.72 13.94 -34.30
C LEU A 30 -20.67 13.85 -35.45
N SER A 31 -21.07 14.10 -36.69
CA SER A 31 -20.21 14.07 -37.89
C SER A 31 -19.39 15.35 -38.14
N LYS A 32 -19.62 16.43 -37.38
CA LYS A 32 -18.94 17.74 -37.57
C LYS A 32 -17.93 18.11 -36.49
N LEU A 33 -17.63 17.24 -35.52
CA LEU A 33 -16.59 17.47 -34.50
C LEU A 33 -15.29 16.66 -34.71
N GLY A 34 -15.03 16.22 -35.94
CA GLY A 34 -13.84 15.46 -36.33
C GLY A 34 -12.54 16.28 -36.36
N ARG A 35 -12.13 16.85 -35.21
CA ARG A 35 -10.75 17.30 -34.90
C ARG A 35 -10.54 17.80 -33.44
N LEU A 36 -11.14 17.17 -32.44
CA LEU A 36 -10.58 17.19 -31.08
C LEU A 36 -9.79 15.90 -30.83
N CYS A 37 -8.56 16.04 -30.33
CA CYS A 37 -7.61 14.95 -30.24
C CYS A 37 -8.03 13.89 -29.19
N THR A 38 -7.61 12.65 -29.39
CA THR A 38 -7.64 11.57 -28.39
C THR A 38 -6.64 11.86 -27.28
N MET A 39 -6.96 12.84 -26.43
CA MET A 39 -6.08 13.27 -25.35
C MET A 39 -6.20 12.32 -24.16
N HIS A 40 -5.20 11.46 -24.00
CA HIS A 40 -4.84 10.83 -22.73
C HIS A 40 -4.76 11.93 -21.65
N CYS A 41 -5.67 11.88 -20.69
CA CYS A 41 -5.76 12.91 -19.65
C CYS A 41 -6.38 12.38 -18.37
N THR A 42 -5.80 12.77 -17.24
CA THR A 42 -6.27 12.38 -15.91
C THR A 42 -7.53 13.17 -15.54
N VAL A 43 -8.62 12.46 -15.22
CA VAL A 43 -9.90 13.06 -14.81
C VAL A 43 -10.29 12.52 -13.44
N VAL A 44 -10.43 13.41 -12.45
CA VAL A 44 -10.65 13.04 -11.04
C VAL A 44 -11.81 13.79 -10.37
N GLU A 45 -12.62 13.08 -9.60
CA GLU A 45 -13.68 13.62 -8.75
C GLU A 45 -13.25 13.59 -7.28
N TYR A 46 -12.80 14.73 -6.76
CA TYR A 46 -12.34 14.85 -5.37
C TYR A 46 -13.50 14.74 -4.37
N SER A 47 -13.43 13.76 -3.46
CA SER A 47 -14.49 13.39 -2.52
C SER A 47 -14.32 13.92 -1.09
N GLY A 48 -13.25 14.68 -0.81
CA GLY A 48 -12.97 15.22 0.53
C GLY A 48 -12.41 14.19 1.52
N CYS A 49 -12.51 14.52 2.81
CA CYS A 49 -12.10 13.66 3.93
C CYS A 49 -13.13 12.56 4.20
N LYS A 50 -12.68 11.39 4.65
CA LYS A 50 -13.53 10.34 5.23
C LYS A 50 -12.92 9.83 6.54
N GLU A 51 -13.74 9.83 7.58
CA GLU A 51 -13.40 9.51 8.97
C GLU A 51 -14.18 8.26 9.43
N GLY A 52 -13.89 7.77 10.64
CA GLY A 52 -14.68 6.72 11.30
C GLY A 52 -14.46 5.28 10.79
N TYR A 53 -13.53 5.02 9.87
CA TYR A 53 -13.22 3.66 9.44
C TYR A 53 -12.45 2.89 10.53
N PRO A 54 -12.85 1.64 10.87
CA PRO A 54 -12.04 0.76 11.71
C PRO A 54 -10.64 0.56 11.14
N CYS A 55 -9.62 0.58 12.00
CA CYS A 55 -8.24 0.41 11.54
C CYS A 55 -7.89 -1.08 11.42
N GLY A 56 -7.41 -1.51 10.25
CA GLY A 56 -6.89 -2.87 10.05
C GLY A 56 -5.54 -3.16 10.75
N TYR A 57 -4.93 -2.16 11.38
CA TYR A 57 -3.60 -2.24 12.01
C TYR A 57 -3.62 -2.09 13.54
N CYS A 58 -4.64 -1.43 14.10
CA CYS A 58 -4.77 -1.12 15.52
C CYS A 58 -6.20 -1.41 16.00
N ALA A 59 -6.38 -1.88 17.23
CA ALA A 59 -7.70 -2.04 17.84
C ALA A 59 -8.25 -0.73 18.47
N SER A 60 -7.82 0.45 18.00
CA SER A 60 -8.21 1.74 18.57
C SER A 60 -9.52 2.26 17.96
N ALA A 61 -10.39 2.80 18.82
CA ALA A 61 -11.60 3.51 18.43
C ALA A 61 -11.33 4.76 17.55
N GLN A 62 -10.11 5.31 17.55
CA GLN A 62 -9.72 6.42 16.68
C GLN A 62 -9.70 6.04 15.18
N GLY A 63 -9.53 4.75 14.87
CA GLY A 63 -9.64 4.25 13.49
C GLY A 63 -8.59 4.80 12.50
N LYS A 64 -9.01 4.86 11.23
CA LYS A 64 -8.26 5.45 10.11
C LYS A 64 -9.04 6.63 9.53
N VAL A 65 -8.31 7.71 9.27
CA VAL A 65 -8.79 8.88 8.52
C VAL A 65 -8.06 8.98 7.19
N SER A 66 -8.79 9.20 6.10
CA SER A 66 -8.18 9.41 4.79
C SER A 66 -9.07 10.24 3.86
N ILE A 67 -8.44 11.19 3.19
CA ILE A 67 -8.95 11.90 2.02
C ILE A 67 -8.97 10.96 0.80
N GLY A 68 -9.85 11.23 -0.16
CA GLY A 68 -9.91 10.47 -1.40
C GLY A 68 -10.53 11.19 -2.58
N MET A 69 -10.31 10.63 -3.77
CA MET A 69 -10.91 11.00 -5.04
C MET A 69 -11.24 9.75 -5.84
N TRP A 70 -12.23 9.84 -6.71
CA TRP A 70 -12.45 8.83 -7.75
C TRP A 70 -11.67 9.24 -9.00
N ALA A 71 -10.86 8.34 -9.56
CA ALA A 71 -10.19 8.55 -10.84
C ALA A 71 -10.98 7.84 -11.95
N HIS A 72 -11.45 8.62 -12.92
CA HIS A 72 -12.11 8.07 -14.11
C HIS A 72 -11.03 7.56 -15.08
N SER A 73 -10.06 8.41 -15.37
CA SER A 73 -8.84 8.14 -16.14
C SER A 73 -7.64 8.74 -15.42
N MET A 74 -6.45 8.19 -15.66
CA MET A 74 -5.19 8.65 -15.06
C MET A 74 -4.00 8.25 -15.92
N THR A 75 -3.11 9.20 -16.23
CA THR A 75 -1.81 8.90 -16.86
C THR A 75 -0.87 8.26 -15.86
N VAL A 76 0.11 7.49 -16.33
CA VAL A 76 1.09 6.84 -15.43
C VAL A 76 1.99 7.87 -14.75
N GLN A 77 2.26 9.01 -15.40
CA GLN A 77 2.99 10.13 -14.80
C GLN A 77 2.18 10.87 -13.73
N ASP A 78 0.87 11.11 -13.94
CA ASP A 78 0.04 11.68 -12.88
C ASP A 78 -0.04 10.75 -11.67
N TYR A 79 -0.05 9.43 -11.87
CA TYR A 79 -0.01 8.50 -10.73
C TYR A 79 1.36 8.42 -10.05
N GLN A 80 2.47 8.57 -10.80
CA GLN A 80 3.82 8.71 -10.26
C GLN A 80 3.93 9.94 -9.36
N ASP A 81 3.54 11.12 -9.86
CA ASP A 81 3.59 12.38 -9.10
C ASP A 81 2.65 12.33 -7.87
N LEU A 82 1.56 11.55 -7.91
CA LEU A 82 0.67 11.32 -6.77
C LEU A 82 1.23 10.31 -5.74
N ILE A 83 1.83 9.19 -6.17
CA ILE A 83 2.40 8.18 -5.25
C ILE A 83 3.59 8.75 -4.47
N ASP A 84 4.37 9.62 -5.12
CA ASP A 84 5.46 10.41 -4.53
C ASP A 84 4.97 11.51 -3.58
N ARG A 85 3.69 11.89 -3.65
CA ARG A 85 3.02 12.73 -2.63
C ARG A 85 2.22 11.91 -1.62
N GLY A 86 2.47 10.60 -1.52
CA GLY A 86 1.91 9.71 -0.51
C GLY A 86 0.48 9.21 -0.78
N TRP A 87 -0.07 9.42 -1.98
CA TRP A 87 -1.34 8.81 -2.39
C TRP A 87 -1.16 7.31 -2.70
N ARG A 88 -2.23 6.52 -2.59
CA ARG A 88 -2.32 5.13 -3.08
C ARG A 88 -3.69 4.90 -3.71
N ARG A 89 -3.83 3.83 -4.50
CA ARG A 89 -5.11 3.46 -5.14
C ARG A 89 -5.65 2.12 -4.64
N SER A 90 -6.93 1.88 -4.91
CA SER A 90 -7.63 0.61 -4.73
C SER A 90 -8.69 0.56 -5.83
N GLY A 91 -8.43 -0.22 -6.89
CA GLY A 91 -9.10 -0.01 -8.17
C GLY A 91 -8.94 1.43 -8.68
N LYS A 92 -10.06 2.05 -9.02
CA LYS A 92 -10.22 3.46 -9.45
C LYS A 92 -10.34 4.48 -8.29
N TYR A 93 -10.40 4.04 -7.03
CA TYR A 93 -10.42 4.96 -5.88
C TYR A 93 -8.99 5.29 -5.43
N VAL A 94 -8.63 6.57 -5.41
CA VAL A 94 -7.30 7.08 -5.03
C VAL A 94 -7.43 7.82 -3.70
N TYR A 95 -6.59 7.47 -2.72
CA TYR A 95 -6.70 7.91 -1.32
C TYR A 95 -5.34 8.25 -0.70
N LYS A 96 -5.35 9.13 0.30
CA LYS A 96 -4.16 9.54 1.07
C LYS A 96 -4.49 9.56 2.56
N PRO A 97 -3.75 8.83 3.43
CA PRO A 97 -3.99 8.85 4.88
C PRO A 97 -3.75 10.23 5.48
N ILE A 98 -4.59 10.67 6.42
CA ILE A 98 -4.28 11.85 7.24
C ILE A 98 -3.42 11.40 8.42
N MET A 99 -2.14 11.73 8.32
CA MET A 99 -1.05 11.11 9.09
C MET A 99 -1.03 11.50 10.57
N ASN A 100 -1.47 12.72 10.91
CA ASN A 100 -1.57 13.20 12.29
C ASN A 100 -2.90 12.85 12.98
N GLN A 101 -3.90 12.35 12.24
CA GLN A 101 -5.23 12.00 12.77
C GLN A 101 -5.48 10.48 12.89
N THR A 102 -4.75 9.65 12.13
CA THR A 102 -4.93 8.19 12.09
C THR A 102 -4.14 7.48 13.20
N CYS A 103 -4.70 6.45 13.86
CA CYS A 103 -4.02 5.74 14.96
C CYS A 103 -2.66 5.09 14.58
N CYS A 104 -2.50 4.78 13.28
CA CYS A 104 -1.36 4.12 12.65
C CYS A 104 -0.93 4.90 11.39
N PRO A 105 -0.01 5.88 11.52
CA PRO A 105 0.51 6.65 10.40
C PRO A 105 1.14 5.74 9.35
N GLN A 106 0.74 5.96 8.10
CA GLN A 106 1.04 5.14 6.92
C GLN A 106 2.08 5.85 6.05
N TYR A 107 3.34 5.75 6.44
CA TYR A 107 4.45 6.35 5.70
C TYR A 107 4.63 5.63 4.36
N THR A 108 4.86 6.39 3.30
CA THR A 108 5.25 5.80 2.01
C THR A 108 6.69 5.30 2.10
N ILE A 109 6.94 4.07 1.63
CA ILE A 109 8.27 3.44 1.64
C ILE A 109 8.64 2.95 0.24
N ARG A 110 9.89 3.18 -0.16
CA ARG A 110 10.50 2.59 -1.35
C ARG A 110 11.82 1.92 -1.00
N CYS A 111 12.15 0.83 -1.67
CA CYS A 111 13.49 0.25 -1.74
C CYS A 111 14.20 0.77 -3.00
N GLN A 112 15.53 0.69 -3.02
CA GLN A 112 16.36 1.03 -4.18
C GLN A 112 16.94 -0.29 -4.78
N PRO A 113 16.29 -0.92 -5.78
CA PRO A 113 16.66 -2.26 -6.23
C PRO A 113 18.09 -2.40 -6.72
N LEU A 114 18.67 -1.38 -7.36
CA LEU A 114 20.04 -1.43 -7.88
C LEU A 114 21.07 -1.70 -6.77
N HIS A 115 20.88 -1.10 -5.58
CA HIS A 115 21.78 -1.26 -4.43
C HIS A 115 21.32 -2.33 -3.42
N PHE A 116 20.12 -2.91 -3.60
CA PHE A 116 19.57 -3.89 -2.67
C PHE A 116 20.46 -5.15 -2.50
N GLN A 117 20.69 -5.54 -1.24
CA GLN A 117 21.43 -6.76 -0.92
C GLN A 117 20.58 -7.75 -0.09
N PRO A 118 20.40 -9.01 -0.54
CA PRO A 118 19.58 -9.98 0.18
C PRO A 118 20.25 -10.43 1.50
N SER A 119 19.54 -10.20 2.60
CA SER A 119 19.90 -10.58 3.98
C SER A 119 19.96 -12.11 4.18
N LYS A 120 20.37 -12.53 5.39
CA LYS A 120 20.30 -13.96 5.81
C LYS A 120 18.88 -14.52 5.70
N SER A 121 17.84 -13.75 6.07
CA SER A 121 16.43 -14.17 5.99
C SER A 121 15.92 -14.22 4.54
N HIS A 122 16.25 -13.23 3.71
CA HIS A 122 15.92 -13.25 2.27
C HIS A 122 16.57 -14.46 1.57
N LYS A 123 17.84 -14.75 1.88
CA LYS A 123 18.55 -15.95 1.41
C LYS A 123 17.93 -17.26 1.92
N LYS A 124 17.38 -17.29 3.14
CA LYS A 124 16.64 -18.45 3.69
C LYS A 124 15.37 -18.75 2.86
N VAL A 125 14.57 -17.72 2.53
CA VAL A 125 13.35 -17.87 1.71
C VAL A 125 13.69 -18.36 0.30
N LEU A 126 14.68 -17.77 -0.38
CA LEU A 126 15.10 -18.22 -1.71
C LEU A 126 15.58 -19.68 -1.70
N LYS A 127 16.34 -20.10 -0.68
CA LYS A 127 16.75 -21.51 -0.50
C LYS A 127 15.56 -22.44 -0.19
N LYS A 128 14.56 -21.98 0.59
CA LYS A 128 13.32 -22.74 0.88
C LYS A 128 12.55 -23.01 -0.41
N MET A 129 12.41 -21.99 -1.26
CA MET A 129 11.80 -22.10 -2.59
C MET A 129 12.56 -23.08 -3.51
N LEU A 130 13.88 -22.91 -3.64
CA LEU A 130 14.70 -23.78 -4.49
C LEU A 130 14.71 -25.25 -4.01
N LYS A 131 14.75 -25.51 -2.70
CA LYS A 131 14.62 -26.88 -2.15
C LYS A 131 13.27 -27.49 -2.54
N PHE A 132 12.18 -26.74 -2.39
CA PHE A 132 10.84 -27.20 -2.74
C PHE A 132 10.75 -27.56 -4.23
N LEU A 133 11.16 -26.65 -5.13
CA LEU A 133 11.09 -26.89 -6.57
C LEU A 133 11.96 -28.07 -7.05
N ALA A 134 13.14 -28.24 -6.46
CA ALA A 134 14.07 -29.31 -6.83
C ALA A 134 13.71 -30.71 -6.27
N LYS A 135 12.82 -30.79 -5.26
CA LYS A 135 12.54 -32.06 -4.54
C LYS A 135 11.06 -32.38 -4.31
N GLY A 136 10.15 -31.46 -4.62
CA GLY A 136 8.72 -31.54 -4.24
C GLY A 136 8.49 -31.56 -2.72
N ASP A 137 9.51 -31.21 -1.93
CA ASP A 137 9.57 -31.56 -0.52
C ASP A 137 8.82 -30.55 0.37
N SER A 138 7.57 -30.89 0.68
CA SER A 138 6.70 -30.18 1.62
C SER A 138 6.90 -30.61 3.09
N SER A 139 8.05 -31.19 3.46
CA SER A 139 8.37 -31.67 4.81
C SER A 139 7.91 -30.68 5.89
N LYS A 140 6.96 -31.11 6.73
CA LYS A 140 6.25 -30.25 7.69
C LYS A 140 7.22 -29.49 8.60
N VAL A 141 7.36 -28.19 8.39
CA VAL A 141 7.80 -27.26 9.45
C VAL A 141 6.60 -26.99 10.36
N ALA A 142 6.11 -28.04 11.00
CA ALA A 142 5.05 -27.97 11.99
C ALA A 142 5.70 -27.93 13.38
N GLY A 143 5.93 -26.72 13.90
CA GLY A 143 6.46 -26.53 15.24
C GLY A 143 6.93 -25.12 15.57
N ASP A 144 7.51 -24.39 14.60
CA ASP A 144 8.43 -23.29 14.94
C ASP A 144 8.48 -22.15 13.87
N GLU A 145 7.32 -21.70 13.36
CA GLU A 145 7.22 -20.43 12.62
C GLU A 145 6.22 -19.49 13.33
N GLU A 146 6.74 -18.73 14.29
CA GLU A 146 6.03 -17.63 14.98
C GLU A 146 5.54 -16.55 13.99
N PRO A 147 4.40 -15.89 14.25
CA PRO A 147 3.70 -15.05 13.28
C PRO A 147 4.33 -13.66 13.11
N MET A 148 5.45 -13.60 12.38
CA MET A 148 6.21 -12.38 12.07
C MET A 148 6.67 -11.62 13.32
N ASP A 149 7.35 -12.30 14.24
CA ASP A 149 8.03 -11.63 15.34
C ASP A 149 9.19 -10.76 14.83
N SER A 150 9.34 -9.59 15.45
CA SER A 150 10.43 -8.65 15.18
C SER A 150 11.57 -8.93 16.16
N HIS A 151 12.36 -9.97 15.90
CA HIS A 151 13.52 -10.29 16.72
C HIS A 151 14.48 -9.10 16.82
N ARG A 152 14.57 -8.60 18.05
CA ARG A 152 15.55 -7.65 18.53
C ARG A 152 16.83 -8.42 18.83
N GLU A 153 17.77 -8.43 17.89
CA GLU A 153 19.15 -8.82 18.19
C GLU A 153 19.85 -7.62 18.84
N ASP A 154 19.94 -7.62 20.18
CA ASP A 154 20.77 -6.67 20.91
C ASP A 154 22.26 -6.89 20.58
N ALA A 155 23.06 -5.82 20.60
CA ALA A 155 24.46 -5.88 20.19
C ALA A 155 25.34 -6.62 21.21
N VAL A 156 25.68 -7.88 20.91
CA VAL A 156 26.70 -8.65 21.64
C VAL A 156 27.97 -8.71 20.81
N ALA A 157 29.05 -8.14 21.34
CA ALA A 157 30.37 -8.23 20.71
C ALA A 157 30.95 -9.64 20.88
N CYS A 158 31.38 -10.25 19.76
CA CYS A 158 32.24 -11.42 19.77
C CYS A 158 33.54 -11.08 19.04
N SER A 159 34.62 -10.91 19.81
CA SER A 159 35.97 -10.79 19.29
C SER A 159 36.41 -12.12 18.65
N PHE A 160 36.70 -12.10 17.35
CA PHE A 160 37.41 -13.19 16.70
C PHE A 160 38.87 -12.78 16.50
N VAL A 161 39.78 -13.49 17.17
CA VAL A 161 41.21 -13.21 17.13
C VAL A 161 41.77 -13.70 15.79
N LEU A 162 42.26 -12.78 14.97
CA LEU A 162 43.16 -13.14 13.87
C LEU A 162 44.49 -13.62 14.48
N LYS A 163 44.90 -14.84 14.15
CA LYS A 163 46.29 -15.25 14.33
C LYS A 163 47.11 -14.60 13.22
N ASN A 164 48.07 -13.77 13.59
CA ASN A 164 49.22 -13.50 12.74
C ASN A 164 50.05 -14.78 12.63
N GLU A 165 50.49 -15.12 11.43
CA GLU A 165 51.81 -15.69 11.21
C GLU A 165 52.50 -14.73 10.25
N SER A 166 53.61 -14.15 10.69
CA SER A 166 54.40 -13.21 9.91
C SER A 166 55.70 -13.87 9.53
N ASP A 167 55.99 -13.95 8.23
CA ASP A 167 57.37 -14.05 7.78
C ASP A 167 57.58 -13.27 6.49
N ILE A 168 58.74 -12.62 6.39
CA ILE A 168 59.14 -11.77 5.27
C ILE A 168 60.35 -12.40 4.61
N SER A 169 60.36 -12.44 3.28
CA SER A 169 61.57 -12.63 2.49
C SER A 169 61.50 -11.71 1.27
N GLN A 170 62.55 -10.92 1.07
CA GLN A 170 62.59 -9.87 0.05
C GLN A 170 63.26 -10.35 -1.24
N SER A 171 62.62 -10.09 -2.38
CA SER A 171 63.29 -9.94 -3.68
C SER A 171 62.30 -9.40 -4.71
N GLU A 172 62.72 -8.40 -5.49
CA GLU A 172 62.13 -7.98 -6.78
C GLU A 172 60.68 -7.40 -6.73
N LEU A 173 60.36 -6.20 -7.23
CA LEU A 173 61.07 -5.20 -8.06
C LEU A 173 60.84 -3.76 -7.55
N LYS A 174 61.62 -2.79 -8.05
CA LYS A 174 61.50 -1.36 -7.72
C LYS A 174 60.34 -0.66 -8.47
N PRO A 175 59.71 0.39 -7.88
CA PRO A 175 58.84 1.30 -8.61
C PRO A 175 59.64 2.28 -9.49
N LEU A 176 58.96 2.91 -10.45
CA LEU A 176 59.44 4.09 -11.16
C LEU A 176 58.49 5.26 -10.88
N SER A 177 59.06 6.37 -10.40
CA SER A 177 58.38 7.66 -10.27
C SER A 177 58.45 8.45 -11.58
N VAL A 178 57.59 9.47 -11.69
CA VAL A 178 57.84 10.65 -12.52
C VAL A 178 57.54 11.85 -11.63
N GLU A 179 58.51 12.75 -11.48
CA GLU A 179 58.39 13.99 -10.72
C GLU A 179 58.20 15.21 -11.63
N GLU A 180 58.00 16.34 -10.97
CA GLU A 180 57.67 17.68 -11.44
C GLU A 180 58.63 18.26 -12.50
N THR A 181 58.23 19.38 -13.13
CA THR A 181 58.90 20.69 -12.89
C THR A 181 58.19 21.86 -13.59
N GLU A 182 57.96 22.94 -12.83
CA GLU A 182 58.02 24.39 -13.19
C GLU A 182 57.16 24.95 -14.37
N ARG A 183 56.64 26.19 -14.36
CA ARG A 183 56.77 27.43 -13.52
C ARG A 183 55.42 28.23 -13.64
N VAL A 184 55.18 29.50 -13.27
CA VAL A 184 56.02 30.71 -13.00
C VAL A 184 55.30 31.74 -12.06
N GLU A 185 56.01 32.84 -11.80
CA GLU A 185 55.72 34.17 -11.19
C GLU A 185 54.35 34.87 -11.48
N THR A 186 53.84 35.88 -10.72
CA THR A 186 54.19 36.55 -9.43
C THR A 186 53.07 37.49 -8.92
N GLU A 187 52.95 37.66 -7.59
CA GLU A 187 52.56 38.89 -6.82
C GLU A 187 51.13 39.50 -7.04
N ASP A 188 50.53 40.29 -6.13
CA ASP A 188 51.09 41.11 -5.02
C ASP A 188 50.19 41.15 -3.73
N ASN A 189 50.54 41.96 -2.73
CA ASN A 189 50.15 41.85 -1.30
C ASN A 189 49.16 42.93 -0.75
N ASN A 190 49.04 42.96 0.60
CA ASN A 190 48.47 43.99 1.51
C ASN A 190 46.97 43.86 1.89
N GLU A 191 46.53 44.12 3.13
CA GLU A 191 47.21 44.44 4.42
C GLU A 191 46.29 44.09 5.64
N GLU A 192 46.80 44.17 6.88
CA GLU A 192 46.13 43.72 8.13
C GLU A 192 45.53 44.85 9.03
N GLU A 193 45.08 44.45 10.23
CA GLU A 193 44.59 45.22 11.41
C GLU A 193 43.17 45.84 11.29
N GLU A 194 42.19 45.48 12.12
CA GLU A 194 42.07 45.53 13.60
C GLU A 194 42.06 46.92 14.25
N MET A 195 41.02 47.20 15.04
CA MET A 195 41.24 47.66 16.43
C MET A 195 40.08 47.24 17.35
N LYS A 196 40.45 46.40 18.30
CA LYS A 196 39.75 45.93 19.50
C LYS A 196 38.97 47.00 20.28
N LYS A 197 37.97 46.57 21.06
CA LYS A 197 37.95 46.90 22.50
C LYS A 197 37.24 45.85 23.37
N GLU A 198 37.79 45.66 24.56
CA GLU A 198 37.38 44.65 25.54
C GLU A 198 36.25 45.18 26.46
N VAL A 199 35.62 44.27 27.22
CA VAL A 199 35.86 44.12 28.66
C VAL A 199 35.10 42.90 29.20
N THR A 200 35.77 42.12 30.04
CA THR A 200 35.25 40.89 30.71
C THR A 200 34.47 41.23 31.99
N VAL A 201 33.68 40.28 32.54
CA VAL A 201 33.65 39.84 33.98
C VAL A 201 32.24 39.45 34.53
N LYS A 202 32.23 38.34 35.30
CA LYS A 202 31.27 37.84 36.33
C LYS A 202 29.97 37.09 35.96
N LYS A 203 29.98 35.82 36.41
CA LYS A 203 28.86 34.95 36.84
C LYS A 203 28.34 35.39 38.22
N VAL A 204 27.01 35.40 38.43
CA VAL A 204 26.32 35.30 39.75
C VAL A 204 25.00 34.52 39.58
N GLU A 205 24.53 33.84 40.62
CA GLU A 205 23.28 33.05 40.68
C GLU A 205 22.27 33.70 41.66
N SER A 206 20.97 33.78 41.33
CA SER A 206 19.85 33.86 42.30
C SER A 206 18.47 33.78 41.64
N GLU A 207 17.52 33.06 42.26
CA GLU A 207 16.08 33.15 41.96
C GLU A 207 15.39 34.27 42.80
N PRO A 208 14.07 34.25 43.10
CA PRO A 208 13.10 35.18 42.52
C PRO A 208 12.49 36.16 43.56
N PRO A 209 11.42 36.90 43.21
CA PRO A 209 10.15 36.56 43.87
C PRO A 209 8.86 36.75 43.01
N GLN A 210 7.76 36.18 43.51
CA GLN A 210 6.37 36.54 43.18
C GLN A 210 6.01 37.87 43.91
N THR A 211 4.90 38.60 43.72
CA THR A 211 3.46 38.30 43.62
C THR A 211 2.76 39.48 42.88
N CYS A 212 1.46 39.79 42.84
CA CYS A 212 0.17 39.55 43.53
C CYS A 212 -0.95 39.80 42.48
N VAL A 213 -2.24 39.43 42.53
CA VAL A 213 -3.22 38.57 43.28
C VAL A 213 -4.38 38.35 42.26
N ASP A 214 -5.67 38.03 42.44
CA ASP A 214 -6.68 37.55 43.43
C ASP A 214 -7.89 37.12 42.54
N LYS A 215 -9.00 36.44 42.87
CA LYS A 215 -9.62 35.68 43.98
C LYS A 215 -10.77 34.87 43.32
N ASP A 216 -11.57 33.95 43.86
CA ASP A 216 -11.85 33.25 45.14
C ASP A 216 -12.54 31.90 44.68
N SER A 217 -12.94 30.87 45.43
CA SER A 217 -13.07 30.65 46.88
C SER A 217 -13.11 29.13 47.25
N ALA A 218 -13.87 28.81 48.31
CA ALA A 218 -13.98 27.55 49.04
C ALA A 218 -14.58 26.32 48.33
N GLY A 219 -14.28 25.07 48.76
CA GLY A 219 -13.30 24.68 49.79
C GLY A 219 -13.59 23.33 50.48
N SER A 220 -12.69 22.91 51.40
CA SER A 220 -12.76 21.70 52.27
C SER A 220 -12.52 20.34 51.58
N SER A 221 -11.74 19.38 52.10
CA SER A 221 -10.67 19.39 53.13
C SER A 221 -9.79 18.12 53.00
N GLU A 222 -8.71 18.08 53.80
CA GLU A 222 -7.65 17.07 54.04
C GLU A 222 -8.04 15.56 53.99
N ARG A 223 -7.12 14.57 53.93
CA ARG A 223 -5.69 14.53 54.34
C ARG A 223 -4.89 13.45 53.59
N SER A 224 -3.55 13.54 53.62
CA SER A 224 -2.59 12.62 52.99
C SER A 224 -2.37 11.30 53.73
N ASN A 225 -2.03 10.22 53.00
CA ASN A 225 -1.00 9.25 53.43
C ASN A 225 -0.47 8.41 52.25
N SER A 226 0.81 8.02 52.29
CA SER A 226 1.45 7.22 51.21
C SER A 226 1.53 5.73 51.57
N ALA A 227 1.24 4.85 50.62
CA ALA A 227 1.48 3.41 50.75
C ALA A 227 1.81 2.76 49.39
N LYS A 228 2.71 1.78 49.40
CA LYS A 228 3.07 0.97 48.22
C LYS A 228 2.02 -0.09 47.93
N LEU A 229 1.63 -0.27 46.67
CA LEU A 229 0.96 -1.47 46.14
C LEU A 229 1.68 -1.83 44.83
N VAL A 230 2.56 -2.85 44.78
CA VAL A 230 2.29 -4.29 44.82
C VAL A 230 1.54 -4.78 43.59
N HIS A 231 2.27 -5.49 42.74
CA HIS A 231 1.79 -6.15 41.53
C HIS A 231 0.74 -7.21 41.92
N THR A 232 -0.48 -7.12 41.38
CA THR A 232 -1.53 -8.12 41.61
C THR A 232 -1.95 -8.76 40.30
N THR A 233 -1.87 -10.09 40.23
CA THR A 233 -2.37 -10.88 39.09
C THR A 233 -3.89 -10.96 39.12
N PRO A 234 -4.60 -10.84 37.98
CA PRO A 234 -6.05 -11.01 37.93
C PRO A 234 -6.48 -12.39 38.45
N LYS A 235 -7.54 -12.43 39.27
CA LYS A 235 -8.14 -13.69 39.74
C LYS A 235 -8.89 -14.37 38.58
N PRO A 236 -8.86 -15.72 38.47
CA PRO A 236 -9.71 -16.44 37.53
C PRO A 236 -11.19 -16.12 37.74
N GLY A 237 -11.93 -15.92 36.64
CA GLY A 237 -13.37 -15.69 36.68
C GLY A 237 -14.15 -16.90 37.19
N LYS A 238 -15.32 -16.67 37.77
CA LYS A 238 -16.24 -17.74 38.17
C LYS A 238 -16.65 -18.59 36.95
N GLY A 239 -16.87 -19.88 37.18
CA GLY A 239 -17.21 -20.86 36.16
C GLY A 239 -18.58 -20.64 35.50
N ALA A 240 -18.89 -21.50 34.52
CA ALA A 240 -20.04 -21.34 33.65
C ALA A 240 -21.40 -21.34 34.38
N ASP A 241 -22.30 -20.50 33.88
CA ASP A 241 -23.70 -20.42 34.25
C ASP A 241 -24.43 -21.74 33.96
N LEU A 242 -24.82 -22.45 35.02
CA LEU A 242 -25.48 -23.76 34.95
C LEU A 242 -26.92 -23.71 34.43
N SER A 243 -27.52 -22.53 34.24
CA SER A 243 -28.85 -22.40 33.63
C SER A 243 -28.84 -22.48 32.10
N LYS A 244 -27.66 -22.42 31.46
CA LYS A 244 -27.51 -22.47 30.01
C LYS A 244 -27.13 -23.88 29.54
N PRO A 245 -27.78 -24.44 28.51
CA PRO A 245 -27.42 -25.76 27.99
C PRO A 245 -25.99 -25.75 27.42
N PRO A 246 -25.19 -26.80 27.65
CA PRO A 246 -23.79 -26.82 27.23
C PRO A 246 -23.66 -26.74 25.71
N CYS A 247 -22.80 -25.85 25.22
CA CYS A 247 -22.56 -25.65 23.79
C CYS A 247 -21.97 -26.91 23.13
N ARG A 248 -22.83 -27.73 22.52
CA ARG A 248 -22.45 -28.91 21.75
C ARG A 248 -21.51 -28.49 20.61
N LYS A 249 -20.37 -29.17 20.46
CA LYS A 249 -19.39 -28.84 19.42
C LYS A 249 -20.04 -28.98 18.04
N ALA A 250 -19.77 -28.04 17.14
CA ALA A 250 -20.41 -27.96 15.83
C ALA A 250 -20.13 -29.17 14.89
N LYS A 251 -19.31 -30.14 15.31
CA LYS A 251 -19.11 -31.43 14.64
C LYS A 251 -20.26 -32.40 14.94
N ASP A 252 -20.84 -32.34 16.12
CA ASP A 252 -21.80 -33.33 16.62
C ASP A 252 -23.23 -33.00 16.14
N ILE A 253 -23.59 -31.72 16.15
CA ILE A 253 -24.81 -31.19 15.50
C ILE A 253 -24.86 -31.56 14.01
N ARG A 254 -23.69 -31.61 13.33
CA ARG A 254 -23.59 -32.03 11.92
C ARG A 254 -23.78 -33.56 11.74
N LYS A 255 -23.30 -34.39 12.67
CA LYS A 255 -23.57 -35.84 12.67
C LYS A 255 -25.06 -36.13 12.86
N GLU A 256 -25.67 -35.48 13.85
CA GLU A 256 -27.08 -35.63 14.22
C GLU A 256 -28.02 -35.26 13.06
N ARG A 257 -27.77 -34.12 12.40
CA ARG A 257 -28.48 -33.71 11.17
C ARG A 257 -28.29 -34.69 9.99
N LYS A 258 -27.16 -35.39 9.89
CA LYS A 258 -26.95 -36.44 8.87
C LYS A 258 -27.75 -37.71 9.17
N LEU A 259 -27.86 -38.09 10.45
CA LEU A 259 -28.66 -39.25 10.88
C LEU A 259 -30.15 -39.01 10.66
N HIS A 260 -30.65 -37.82 11.00
CA HIS A 260 -32.06 -37.44 10.79
C HIS A 260 -32.47 -37.52 9.30
N LYS A 261 -31.61 -37.07 8.38
CA LYS A 261 -31.85 -37.20 6.93
C LYS A 261 -31.84 -38.64 6.43
N LEU A 262 -31.10 -39.56 7.07
CA LEU A 262 -31.12 -40.97 6.71
C LEU A 262 -32.47 -41.62 7.05
N LEU A 263 -32.96 -41.37 8.28
CA LEU A 263 -34.25 -41.87 8.74
C LEU A 263 -35.42 -41.34 7.90
N GLN A 264 -35.43 -40.04 7.62
CA GLN A 264 -36.50 -39.40 6.84
C GLN A 264 -36.56 -39.88 5.38
N ASN A 265 -35.44 -40.34 4.81
CA ASN A 265 -35.43 -40.94 3.48
C ASN A 265 -36.00 -42.37 3.45
N GLN A 266 -35.97 -43.11 4.57
CA GLN A 266 -36.55 -44.46 4.63
C GLN A 266 -38.08 -44.43 4.69
N THR A 267 -38.67 -43.43 5.33
CA THR A 267 -40.14 -43.30 5.50
C THR A 267 -40.91 -42.93 4.22
N HIS A 268 -40.25 -42.51 3.14
CA HIS A 268 -40.91 -42.08 1.89
C HIS A 268 -41.01 -43.16 0.78
N SER A 269 -40.70 -44.43 1.08
CA SER A 269 -40.69 -45.51 0.07
C SER A 269 -41.92 -46.43 0.11
N LEU A 270 -42.92 -46.18 0.97
CA LEU A 270 -44.07 -47.07 1.18
C LEU A 270 -45.37 -46.28 1.43
N GLU A 271 -46.05 -45.85 0.36
CA GLU A 271 -47.53 -45.79 0.24
C GLU A 271 -47.95 -45.22 -1.12
N GLY A 272 -49.01 -45.76 -1.73
CA GLY A 272 -49.63 -45.21 -2.95
C GLY A 272 -50.50 -46.18 -3.75
N THR A 273 -51.74 -45.78 -4.03
CA THR A 273 -52.66 -46.43 -4.99
C THR A 273 -53.71 -45.42 -5.51
N PRO A 274 -54.29 -45.58 -6.72
CA PRO A 274 -55.01 -44.50 -7.43
C PRO A 274 -56.52 -44.76 -7.67
N SER A 275 -57.23 -43.75 -8.23
CA SER A 275 -58.46 -43.93 -9.00
C SER A 275 -58.66 -42.81 -10.05
N GLN A 276 -59.71 -42.89 -10.88
CA GLN A 276 -59.82 -42.26 -12.22
C GLN A 276 -60.78 -41.05 -12.35
N VAL A 277 -60.69 -40.35 -13.49
CA VAL A 277 -61.78 -39.93 -14.43
C VAL A 277 -61.50 -38.56 -15.09
N GLU A 278 -61.83 -38.44 -16.38
CA GLU A 278 -61.70 -37.30 -17.31
C GLU A 278 -63.10 -36.73 -17.70
N PRO A 279 -63.24 -35.71 -18.58
CA PRO A 279 -62.51 -34.42 -18.68
C PRO A 279 -63.45 -33.21 -18.92
N GLN A 280 -63.05 -31.96 -18.62
CA GLN A 280 -63.60 -30.76 -19.31
C GLN A 280 -62.58 -29.60 -19.40
N VAL A 281 -62.89 -28.64 -20.28
CA VAL A 281 -61.96 -27.68 -20.90
C VAL A 281 -62.05 -26.29 -20.26
N LEU A 282 -60.91 -25.64 -19.95
CA LEU A 282 -60.65 -24.23 -20.30
C LEU A 282 -59.20 -23.77 -20.06
N LEU A 283 -58.88 -22.63 -20.69
CA LEU A 283 -57.57 -21.97 -20.84
C LEU A 283 -56.84 -21.66 -19.52
N SER A 284 -55.54 -21.98 -19.45
CA SER A 284 -54.54 -21.09 -18.84
C SER A 284 -53.13 -21.38 -19.37
N GLN A 285 -52.22 -20.42 -19.23
CA GLN A 285 -50.86 -20.45 -19.77
C GLN A 285 -49.86 -21.01 -18.74
N ASN A 286 -49.10 -22.06 -19.10
CA ASN A 286 -47.73 -22.25 -18.59
C ASN A 286 -46.97 -23.32 -19.39
N SER A 287 -45.78 -22.98 -19.88
CA SER A 287 -44.95 -23.87 -20.70
C SER A 287 -44.12 -24.83 -19.84
N LYS A 288 -44.72 -25.99 -19.56
CA LYS A 288 -44.14 -27.29 -19.11
C LYS A 288 -42.65 -27.27 -18.71
N SER A 289 -42.38 -27.59 -17.45
CA SER A 289 -41.04 -27.93 -16.95
C SER A 289 -40.41 -29.08 -17.75
N LYS A 290 -39.16 -28.91 -18.17
CA LYS A 290 -38.31 -30.04 -18.58
C LYS A 290 -37.90 -30.84 -17.33
N ALA A 291 -37.74 -32.15 -17.49
CA ALA A 291 -37.44 -33.05 -16.39
C ALA A 291 -36.11 -32.72 -15.69
N ASN A 292 -36.04 -33.02 -14.38
CA ASN A 292 -34.80 -32.93 -13.58
C ASN A 292 -33.79 -34.00 -14.05
N GLN A 293 -33.02 -33.68 -15.10
CA GLN A 293 -31.76 -34.35 -15.34
C GLN A 293 -30.80 -34.01 -14.19
N PRO A 294 -30.10 -34.99 -13.58
CA PRO A 294 -29.05 -34.70 -12.62
C PRO A 294 -27.89 -34.01 -13.36
N LYS A 295 -27.68 -32.73 -13.05
CA LYS A 295 -26.50 -31.98 -13.47
C LYS A 295 -25.22 -32.75 -13.12
N SER A 296 -24.27 -32.81 -14.04
CA SER A 296 -22.93 -33.36 -13.79
C SER A 296 -22.20 -32.52 -12.73
N ILE A 297 -21.11 -33.03 -12.16
CA ILE A 297 -20.34 -32.23 -11.19
C ILE A 297 -19.63 -31.06 -11.89
N GLU A 298 -19.32 -31.23 -13.17
CA GLU A 298 -18.86 -30.23 -14.11
C GLU A 298 -19.92 -29.12 -14.32
N ASP A 299 -21.20 -29.47 -14.48
CA ASP A 299 -22.35 -28.52 -14.57
C ASP A 299 -22.61 -27.75 -13.25
N PHE A 300 -21.94 -28.09 -12.15
CA PHE A 300 -21.92 -27.33 -10.90
C PHE A 300 -20.63 -26.53 -10.72
N ILE A 301 -19.50 -26.98 -11.26
CA ILE A 301 -18.19 -26.33 -11.16
C ILE A 301 -18.03 -25.21 -12.21
N PHE A 302 -18.50 -25.43 -13.43
CA PHE A 302 -18.38 -24.50 -14.56
C PHE A 302 -19.65 -23.66 -14.78
N VAL A 303 -20.46 -23.47 -13.73
CA VAL A 303 -21.53 -22.47 -13.74
C VAL A 303 -20.87 -21.09 -13.82
N SER A 304 -20.98 -20.42 -14.98
CA SER A 304 -20.71 -18.99 -15.07
C SER A 304 -21.51 -18.26 -14.01
N LEU A 305 -20.84 -17.55 -13.12
CA LEU A 305 -21.52 -16.72 -12.13
C LEU A 305 -22.38 -15.67 -12.85
N PRO A 306 -23.58 -15.35 -12.34
CA PRO A 306 -24.37 -14.23 -12.85
C PRO A 306 -23.56 -12.92 -12.83
N ASP A 307 -23.70 -12.09 -13.87
CA ASP A 307 -22.94 -10.84 -14.01
C ASP A 307 -23.20 -9.82 -12.88
N ASP A 308 -24.29 -9.99 -12.11
CA ASP A 308 -24.65 -9.21 -10.93
C ASP A 308 -24.09 -9.78 -9.60
N ALA A 309 -23.32 -10.89 -9.65
CA ALA A 309 -22.74 -11.51 -8.46
C ALA A 309 -21.80 -10.55 -7.70
N THR A 310 -22.20 -10.13 -6.50
CA THR A 310 -21.54 -9.06 -5.72
C THR A 310 -20.03 -9.24 -5.58
N HIS A 311 -19.56 -10.48 -5.33
CA HIS A 311 -18.13 -10.75 -5.17
C HIS A 311 -17.33 -10.70 -6.48
N GLN A 312 -17.96 -10.96 -7.64
CA GLN A 312 -17.34 -10.76 -8.95
C GLN A 312 -17.19 -9.25 -9.24
N LEU A 313 -18.18 -8.45 -8.87
CA LEU A 313 -18.13 -6.98 -8.94
C LEU A 313 -17.05 -6.42 -8.00
N GLU A 314 -16.92 -6.94 -6.78
CA GLU A 314 -15.86 -6.55 -5.83
C GLU A 314 -14.46 -6.93 -6.31
N PHE A 315 -14.26 -8.18 -6.75
CA PHE A 315 -12.99 -8.64 -7.30
C PHE A 315 -12.57 -7.78 -8.51
N THR A 316 -13.49 -7.57 -9.45
CA THR A 316 -13.24 -6.76 -10.65
C THR A 316 -12.88 -5.33 -10.26
N ARG A 317 -13.72 -4.66 -9.44
CA ARG A 317 -13.52 -3.27 -9.02
C ARG A 317 -12.20 -3.04 -8.28
N PHE A 318 -11.71 -4.00 -7.50
CA PHE A 318 -10.49 -3.84 -6.70
C PHE A 318 -9.20 -4.34 -7.36
N LEU A 319 -9.29 -5.41 -8.16
CA LEU A 319 -8.12 -6.18 -8.64
C LEU A 319 -8.03 -6.30 -10.17
N CYS A 320 -9.03 -5.84 -10.94
CA CYS A 320 -9.00 -5.83 -12.42
C CYS A 320 -9.33 -4.46 -13.04
N ASP A 321 -10.01 -3.59 -12.31
CA ASP A 321 -10.19 -2.18 -12.68
C ASP A 321 -8.92 -1.37 -12.34
N SER A 322 -8.49 -0.54 -13.29
CA SER A 322 -7.51 0.51 -13.05
C SER A 322 -7.99 1.84 -13.62
N PRO A 323 -7.63 2.98 -13.02
CA PRO A 323 -7.73 4.27 -13.69
C PRO A 323 -6.54 4.50 -14.63
N LEU A 324 -5.44 3.75 -14.47
CA LEU A 324 -4.22 3.93 -15.27
C LEU A 324 -4.48 3.56 -16.73
N GLU A 325 -4.23 4.51 -17.62
CA GLU A 325 -4.15 4.27 -19.05
C GLU A 325 -2.81 3.58 -19.36
N ALA A 326 -2.81 2.60 -20.27
CA ALA A 326 -1.60 1.83 -20.58
C ALA A 326 -0.75 2.57 -21.61
N GLU A 327 0.50 2.86 -21.27
CA GLU A 327 1.39 3.73 -22.04
C GLU A 327 2.63 2.96 -22.51
N ASN A 328 2.92 2.98 -23.82
CA ASN A 328 4.02 2.24 -24.45
C ASN A 328 4.96 3.20 -25.21
N PRO A 329 5.68 4.12 -24.54
CA PRO A 329 6.63 5.02 -25.19
C PRO A 329 7.88 4.25 -25.67
N PRO A 330 8.58 4.70 -26.73
CA PRO A 330 9.78 4.01 -27.25
C PRO A 330 10.97 3.90 -26.27
N SER A 331 11.00 4.73 -25.23
CA SER A 331 11.98 4.70 -24.13
C SER A 331 11.48 3.98 -22.87
N GLY A 332 10.28 3.38 -22.93
CA GLY A 332 9.70 2.62 -21.83
C GLY A 332 10.18 1.16 -21.77
N PRO A 333 9.71 0.40 -20.76
CA PRO A 333 9.95 -1.04 -20.72
C PRO A 333 9.15 -1.77 -21.82
N ASP A 334 9.65 -2.91 -22.29
CA ASP A 334 9.03 -3.70 -23.37
C ASP A 334 7.60 -4.20 -23.06
N CYS A 335 7.17 -4.16 -21.80
CA CYS A 335 5.82 -4.50 -21.35
C CYS A 335 4.86 -3.29 -21.22
N GLY A 336 5.35 -2.06 -21.41
CA GLY A 336 4.63 -0.83 -21.17
C GLY A 336 4.50 -0.44 -19.69
N TYR A 337 4.00 0.77 -19.46
CA TYR A 337 3.56 1.28 -18.17
C TYR A 337 2.05 1.06 -17.99
N GLY A 338 1.60 0.97 -16.73
CA GLY A 338 0.20 0.71 -16.38
C GLY A 338 0.05 -0.32 -15.26
N SER A 339 -1.09 -1.03 -15.23
CA SER A 339 -1.42 -2.02 -14.18
C SER A 339 -1.36 -3.46 -14.70
N PHE A 340 -0.76 -4.35 -13.89
CA PHE A 340 -0.46 -5.72 -14.29
C PHE A 340 -0.73 -6.74 -13.17
N HIS A 341 -1.05 -7.98 -13.57
CA HIS A 341 -0.98 -9.17 -12.73
C HIS A 341 0.37 -9.86 -12.94
N GLN A 342 1.18 -9.94 -11.89
CA GLN A 342 2.36 -10.79 -11.84
C GLN A 342 1.95 -12.15 -11.27
N GLN A 343 1.73 -13.12 -12.15
CA GLN A 343 1.19 -14.44 -11.81
C GLN A 343 2.32 -15.44 -11.59
N TYR A 344 2.25 -16.19 -10.49
CA TYR A 344 3.18 -17.27 -10.16
C TYR A 344 2.51 -18.62 -10.37
N TRP A 345 2.90 -19.31 -11.44
CA TRP A 345 2.37 -20.61 -11.84
C TRP A 345 3.31 -21.74 -11.43
N LEU A 346 2.84 -22.72 -10.69
CA LEU A 346 3.54 -23.96 -10.33
C LEU A 346 2.82 -25.14 -10.99
N ASP A 347 3.50 -25.87 -11.87
CA ASP A 347 3.00 -27.10 -12.52
C ASP A 347 1.58 -26.96 -13.12
N GLY A 348 1.27 -25.77 -13.67
CA GLY A 348 -0.03 -25.44 -14.27
C GLY A 348 -1.08 -24.85 -13.31
N LYS A 349 -0.81 -24.78 -12.00
CA LYS A 349 -1.67 -24.13 -10.99
C LYS A 349 -1.13 -22.73 -10.67
N ILE A 350 -1.99 -21.71 -10.61
CA ILE A 350 -1.62 -20.41 -10.01
C ILE A 350 -1.50 -20.60 -8.49
N ILE A 351 -0.33 -20.24 -7.92
CA ILE A 351 -0.10 -20.28 -6.46
C ILE A 351 -0.02 -18.90 -5.82
N ALA A 352 0.25 -17.85 -6.60
CA ALA A 352 0.18 -16.45 -6.14
C ALA A 352 -0.07 -15.49 -7.31
N VAL A 353 -0.64 -14.32 -6.99
CA VAL A 353 -0.77 -13.18 -7.91
C VAL A 353 -0.41 -11.88 -7.18
N GLY A 354 0.62 -11.20 -7.66
CA GLY A 354 0.86 -9.79 -7.34
C GLY A 354 0.02 -8.89 -8.27
N VAL A 355 -0.60 -7.86 -7.71
CA VAL A 355 -1.09 -6.71 -8.47
C VAL A 355 -0.04 -5.63 -8.35
N ILE A 356 0.59 -5.27 -9.47
CA ILE A 356 1.63 -4.25 -9.53
C ILE A 356 1.26 -3.15 -10.53
N ASP A 357 1.67 -1.93 -10.23
CA ASP A 357 1.73 -0.85 -11.22
C ASP A 357 3.18 -0.66 -11.66
N ILE A 358 3.41 -0.53 -12.97
CA ILE A 358 4.69 -0.17 -13.56
C ILE A 358 4.57 1.29 -14.01
N LEU A 359 5.35 2.17 -13.39
CA LEU A 359 5.30 3.62 -13.53
C LEU A 359 6.68 4.14 -13.97
N PRO A 360 6.80 5.39 -14.48
CA PRO A 360 8.05 5.94 -15.01
C PRO A 360 9.27 5.78 -14.09
N TYR A 361 9.11 5.93 -12.77
CA TYR A 361 10.22 5.84 -11.81
C TYR A 361 10.20 4.59 -10.93
N CYS A 362 9.13 3.79 -10.92
CA CYS A 362 9.05 2.62 -10.04
C CYS A 362 8.15 1.46 -10.51
N VAL A 363 8.42 0.28 -9.94
CA VAL A 363 7.40 -0.77 -9.77
C VAL A 363 6.75 -0.58 -8.40
N SER A 364 5.43 -0.53 -8.34
CA SER A 364 4.66 -0.34 -7.09
C SER A 364 3.77 -1.54 -6.79
N SER A 365 4.01 -2.23 -5.67
CA SER A 365 3.14 -3.31 -5.18
C SER A 365 1.82 -2.73 -4.67
N VAL A 366 0.70 -3.09 -5.31
CA VAL A 366 -0.65 -2.68 -4.90
C VAL A 366 -1.26 -3.72 -3.97
N TYR A 367 -1.25 -4.99 -4.38
CA TYR A 367 -1.74 -6.13 -3.62
C TYR A 367 -0.91 -7.38 -3.90
N LEU A 368 -0.94 -8.34 -2.98
CA LEU A 368 -0.45 -9.70 -3.20
C LEU A 368 -1.39 -10.66 -2.48
N TYR A 369 -1.83 -11.69 -3.19
CA TYR A 369 -2.60 -12.80 -2.63
C TYR A 369 -2.03 -14.12 -3.14
N TYR A 370 -2.12 -15.15 -2.32
CA TYR A 370 -1.54 -16.46 -2.60
C TYR A 370 -2.38 -17.59 -1.98
N ASP A 371 -2.22 -18.79 -2.55
CA ASP A 371 -2.88 -20.00 -2.10
C ASP A 371 -2.30 -20.43 -0.73
N PRO A 372 -3.13 -20.52 0.34
CA PRO A 372 -2.66 -20.76 1.69
C PRO A 372 -1.96 -22.12 1.88
N ASP A 373 -2.20 -23.10 1.00
CA ASP A 373 -1.46 -24.39 1.02
C ASP A 373 0.06 -24.17 0.86
N TYR A 374 0.47 -23.08 0.21
CA TYR A 374 1.85 -22.70 -0.02
C TYR A 374 2.39 -21.66 0.97
N THR A 375 1.69 -21.40 2.09
CA THR A 375 2.14 -20.45 3.13
C THR A 375 3.57 -20.75 3.60
N PHE A 376 3.94 -22.02 3.67
CA PHE A 376 5.29 -22.46 4.06
C PHE A 376 6.40 -21.96 3.12
N LEU A 377 6.11 -21.52 1.89
CA LEU A 377 7.10 -20.93 0.98
C LEU A 377 7.37 -19.44 1.26
N SER A 378 6.68 -18.85 2.25
CA SER A 378 6.83 -17.44 2.63
C SER A 378 6.63 -16.48 1.45
N LEU A 379 5.59 -16.75 0.63
CA LEU A 379 5.38 -16.15 -0.69
C LEU A 379 5.34 -14.61 -0.70
N GLY A 380 4.98 -13.97 0.41
CA GLY A 380 5.10 -12.51 0.58
C GLY A 380 6.53 -11.97 0.43
N VAL A 381 7.51 -12.64 1.05
CA VAL A 381 8.93 -12.28 0.92
C VAL A 381 9.47 -12.70 -0.44
N TYR A 382 9.02 -13.85 -0.97
CA TYR A 382 9.43 -14.30 -2.30
C TYR A 382 8.99 -13.34 -3.41
N SER A 383 7.73 -12.89 -3.41
CA SER A 383 7.22 -11.93 -4.38
C SER A 383 8.00 -10.61 -4.32
N ALA A 384 8.23 -10.05 -3.13
CA ALA A 384 9.00 -8.82 -3.00
C ALA A 384 10.45 -8.94 -3.54
N LEU A 385 11.08 -10.11 -3.42
CA LEU A 385 12.40 -10.37 -4.01
C LEU A 385 12.35 -10.54 -5.54
N ARG A 386 11.25 -11.10 -6.09
CA ARG A 386 11.01 -11.19 -7.54
C ARG A 386 10.67 -9.83 -8.14
N GLU A 387 9.87 -9.01 -7.46
CA GLU A 387 9.55 -7.62 -7.82
C GLU A 387 10.82 -6.75 -7.86
N ILE A 388 11.70 -6.82 -6.85
CA ILE A 388 13.03 -6.16 -6.86
C ILE A 388 13.88 -6.62 -8.06
N ALA A 389 13.92 -7.92 -8.35
CA ALA A 389 14.64 -8.47 -9.49
C ALA A 389 13.98 -8.15 -10.84
N PHE A 390 12.69 -7.80 -10.85
CA PHE A 390 11.96 -7.33 -12.03
C PHE A 390 12.26 -5.85 -12.27
N THR A 391 12.22 -4.98 -11.25
CA THR A 391 12.62 -3.56 -11.38
C THR A 391 14.02 -3.43 -11.98
N ARG A 392 15.00 -4.24 -11.53
CA ARG A 392 16.35 -4.27 -12.12
C ARG A 392 16.33 -4.52 -13.63
N ARG A 393 15.56 -5.50 -14.10
CA ARG A 393 15.43 -5.85 -15.52
C ARG A 393 14.71 -4.77 -16.33
N LEU A 394 13.75 -4.05 -15.72
CA LEU A 394 13.09 -2.92 -16.39
C LEU A 394 14.02 -1.71 -16.52
N HIS A 395 14.86 -1.45 -15.53
CA HIS A 395 15.85 -0.37 -15.53
C HIS A 395 16.88 -0.50 -16.69
N GLU A 396 17.19 -1.73 -17.13
CA GLU A 396 18.02 -2.00 -18.32
C GLU A 396 17.44 -1.43 -19.63
N LYS A 397 16.15 -1.07 -19.65
CA LYS A 397 15.45 -0.42 -20.77
C LYS A 397 15.01 1.02 -20.45
N ALA A 398 14.36 1.19 -19.30
CA ALA A 398 13.84 2.47 -18.81
C ALA A 398 14.70 2.95 -17.64
N SER A 399 15.78 3.68 -17.93
CA SER A 399 16.80 4.06 -16.95
C SER A 399 16.30 4.96 -15.81
N GLU A 400 15.12 5.59 -15.96
CA GLU A 400 14.48 6.37 -14.90
C GLU A 400 13.78 5.49 -13.84
N LEU A 401 13.49 4.22 -14.19
CA LEU A 401 12.74 3.26 -13.38
C LEU A 401 13.63 2.64 -12.28
N CYS A 402 14.05 3.47 -11.34
CA CYS A 402 15.09 3.18 -10.35
C CYS A 402 14.60 2.54 -9.04
N TYR A 403 13.29 2.47 -8.78
CA TYR A 403 12.76 2.21 -7.43
C TYR A 403 11.69 1.12 -7.34
N TYR A 404 11.51 0.56 -6.14
CA TYR A 404 10.48 -0.43 -5.82
C TYR A 404 9.63 0.02 -4.63
N TYR A 405 8.35 0.29 -4.84
CA TYR A 405 7.46 0.95 -3.88
C TYR A 405 6.59 -0.10 -3.18
N MET A 406 6.90 -0.38 -1.91
CA MET A 406 6.28 -1.48 -1.15
C MET A 406 4.94 -1.09 -0.49
N GLY A 407 4.20 -0.15 -1.08
CA GLY A 407 3.02 0.45 -0.44
C GLY A 407 3.39 1.31 0.77
N PHE A 408 2.75 1.05 1.93
CA PHE A 408 3.02 1.76 3.19
C PHE A 408 3.88 0.97 4.19
N TYR A 409 4.66 1.70 4.98
CA TYR A 409 5.32 1.29 6.23
C TYR A 409 4.57 1.89 7.43
N ILE A 410 4.41 1.12 8.51
CA ILE A 410 3.77 1.57 9.76
C ILE A 410 4.64 1.09 10.91
N HIS A 411 5.36 2.01 11.55
CA HIS A 411 6.37 1.70 12.57
C HIS A 411 5.79 0.93 13.78
N SER A 412 4.56 1.27 14.18
CA SER A 412 3.84 0.69 15.32
C SER A 412 3.06 -0.58 15.02
N CYS A 413 3.16 -1.13 13.81
CA CYS A 413 2.45 -2.36 13.41
C CYS A 413 3.46 -3.42 12.94
N PRO A 414 3.73 -4.49 13.70
CA PRO A 414 4.71 -5.53 13.32
C PRO A 414 4.51 -6.06 11.89
N LYS A 415 3.25 -6.35 11.53
CA LYS A 415 2.79 -6.79 10.20
C LYS A 415 3.18 -5.86 9.03
N MET A 416 3.62 -4.64 9.31
CA MET A 416 4.02 -3.62 8.33
C MET A 416 5.46 -3.13 8.53
N ARG A 417 6.03 -3.33 9.73
CA ARG A 417 7.40 -2.93 10.11
C ARG A 417 8.47 -3.70 9.34
N TYR A 418 8.19 -4.92 8.88
CA TYR A 418 9.12 -5.78 8.12
C TYR A 418 9.66 -5.12 6.84
N LYS A 419 8.93 -4.18 6.22
CA LYS A 419 9.33 -3.54 4.96
C LYS A 419 10.62 -2.71 5.09
N GLY A 420 10.92 -2.20 6.28
CA GLY A 420 12.19 -1.53 6.58
C GLY A 420 13.41 -2.45 6.61
N GLN A 421 13.25 -3.76 6.37
CA GLN A 421 14.36 -4.71 6.23
C GLN A 421 14.89 -4.81 4.78
N TYR A 422 14.20 -4.19 3.81
CA TYR A 422 14.60 -4.20 2.40
C TYR A 422 15.51 -2.99 2.13
N ARG A 423 16.82 -3.18 2.35
CA ARG A 423 17.81 -2.10 2.38
C ARG A 423 18.66 -2.01 1.10
N PRO A 424 19.05 -0.80 0.67
CA PRO A 424 18.63 0.50 1.23
C PRO A 424 17.17 0.84 0.88
N SER A 425 16.51 1.59 1.77
CA SER A 425 15.12 2.06 1.59
C SER A 425 14.92 3.44 2.21
N ASP A 426 13.99 4.19 1.59
CA ASP A 426 13.66 5.56 1.97
C ASP A 426 12.20 5.62 2.47
N LEU A 427 11.95 6.46 3.47
CA LEU A 427 10.60 6.89 3.84
C LEU A 427 10.32 8.29 3.29
N LEU A 428 9.11 8.50 2.81
CA LEU A 428 8.63 9.81 2.39
C LEU A 428 8.29 10.69 3.59
N CYS A 429 8.86 11.89 3.67
CA CYS A 429 8.48 12.92 4.63
C CYS A 429 7.01 13.34 4.42
N PRO A 430 6.13 13.27 5.44
CA PRO A 430 4.69 13.50 5.26
C PRO A 430 4.32 14.95 4.92
N GLU A 431 5.24 15.91 5.11
CA GLU A 431 4.98 17.36 4.98
C GLU A 431 5.66 17.99 3.77
N THR A 432 6.89 17.55 3.42
CA THR A 432 7.70 18.13 2.34
C THR A 432 7.83 17.20 1.13
N TYR A 433 7.37 15.95 1.23
CA TYR A 433 7.50 14.91 0.19
C TYR A 433 8.94 14.61 -0.27
N VAL A 434 9.92 14.99 0.54
CA VAL A 434 11.33 14.60 0.38
C VAL A 434 11.51 13.16 0.89
N TRP A 435 12.28 12.36 0.16
CA TRP A 435 12.66 11.01 0.55
C TRP A 435 13.85 11.03 1.50
N VAL A 436 13.74 10.34 2.63
CA VAL A 436 14.77 10.29 3.69
C VAL A 436 15.12 8.83 3.99
N PRO A 437 16.41 8.44 4.07
CA PRO A 437 16.80 7.06 4.38
C PRO A 437 16.20 6.58 5.70
N ILE A 438 15.62 5.37 5.71
CA ILE A 438 14.82 4.88 6.84
C ILE A 438 15.63 4.82 8.16
N GLU A 439 16.95 4.62 8.08
CA GLU A 439 17.89 4.66 9.21
C GLU A 439 17.83 5.99 9.97
N GLN A 440 17.63 7.11 9.28
CA GLN A 440 17.53 8.44 9.88
C GLN A 440 16.13 8.69 10.48
N CYS A 441 15.10 8.08 9.90
CA CYS A 441 13.72 8.21 10.38
C CYS A 441 13.48 7.40 11.67
N LEU A 442 14.05 6.20 11.78
CA LEU A 442 13.75 5.25 12.86
C LEU A 442 13.89 5.83 14.29
N PRO A 443 14.97 6.56 14.66
CA PRO A 443 15.10 7.13 16.00
C PRO A 443 13.96 8.07 16.41
N THR A 444 13.38 8.81 15.45
CA THR A 444 12.23 9.68 15.73
C THR A 444 10.94 8.88 15.96
N LEU A 445 10.78 7.78 15.22
CA LEU A 445 9.57 6.95 15.19
C LEU A 445 9.38 6.07 16.44
N GLU A 446 10.46 5.73 17.13
CA GLU A 446 10.38 5.06 18.45
C GLU A 446 9.78 6.00 19.52
N HIS A 447 9.93 7.32 19.35
CA HIS A 447 9.47 8.34 20.30
C HIS A 447 8.10 8.94 19.94
N SER A 448 7.74 9.02 18.65
CA SER A 448 6.44 9.52 18.19
C SER A 448 5.90 8.69 17.02
N LYS A 449 4.58 8.49 17.00
CA LYS A 449 3.89 7.86 15.86
C LYS A 449 3.94 8.75 14.62
N TYR A 450 3.84 10.07 14.80
CA TYR A 450 3.87 11.07 13.74
C TYR A 450 5.18 11.87 13.80
N CYS A 451 5.94 11.82 12.71
CA CYS A 451 7.24 12.47 12.58
C CYS A 451 7.36 13.12 11.20
N ARG A 452 7.80 14.38 11.19
CA ARG A 452 8.44 15.00 10.03
C ARG A 452 9.87 14.44 9.91
N PHE A 453 10.31 14.10 8.70
CA PHE A 453 11.66 13.54 8.47
C PHE A 453 12.64 14.53 7.84
N ASN A 454 12.16 15.60 7.19
CA ASN A 454 13.07 16.63 6.70
C ASN A 454 13.63 17.43 7.89
N GLN A 455 14.96 17.40 8.01
CA GLN A 455 15.72 17.97 9.13
C GLN A 455 15.68 19.51 9.14
N ASP A 456 15.51 20.16 7.98
CA ASP A 456 15.23 21.60 7.96
C ASP A 456 13.78 21.84 8.39
N LEU A 457 13.61 22.66 9.43
CA LEU A 457 12.32 23.08 9.97
C LEU A 457 11.65 24.17 9.10
N LYS A 458 12.41 24.87 8.24
CA LYS A 458 11.89 25.90 7.32
C LYS A 458 11.42 25.34 5.98
N ALA A 459 11.93 24.19 5.56
CA ALA A 459 11.55 23.55 4.31
C ALA A 459 10.03 23.30 4.23
N VAL A 460 9.48 23.51 3.04
CA VAL A 460 8.07 23.28 2.73
C VAL A 460 7.95 22.26 1.60
N ASP A 461 6.72 21.88 1.27
CA ASP A 461 6.41 21.23 0.00
C ASP A 461 6.79 22.14 -1.18
N GLU A 462 7.85 21.81 -1.93
CA GLU A 462 8.28 22.59 -3.11
C GLU A 462 7.22 22.63 -4.22
N GLY A 463 6.41 21.58 -4.29
CA GLY A 463 5.23 21.45 -5.15
C GLY A 463 3.96 22.08 -4.58
N CYS A 464 4.05 22.92 -3.53
CA CYS A 464 2.88 23.58 -2.97
C CYS A 464 2.17 24.49 -4.00
N ILE A 465 0.86 24.62 -3.87
CA ILE A 465 0.03 25.39 -4.80
C ILE A 465 0.25 26.90 -4.64
N LYS A 466 0.84 27.53 -5.66
CA LYS A 466 1.14 28.98 -5.70
C LYS A 466 -0.03 29.81 -6.23
N GLU A 467 -0.77 29.29 -7.22
CA GLU A 467 -1.90 29.99 -7.85
C GLU A 467 -3.14 29.08 -8.00
N LEU A 468 -4.05 29.13 -7.02
CA LEU A 468 -5.32 28.38 -7.08
C LEU A 468 -6.13 28.65 -8.36
N GLY A 469 -5.98 29.84 -8.96
CA GLY A 469 -6.66 30.23 -10.19
C GLY A 469 -6.30 29.43 -11.45
N ARG A 470 -5.18 28.68 -11.44
CA ARG A 470 -4.70 27.89 -12.58
C ARG A 470 -5.24 26.46 -12.63
N VAL A 471 -5.72 25.92 -11.49
CA VAL A 471 -6.20 24.54 -11.36
C VAL A 471 -7.19 24.20 -12.47
N ARG A 472 -6.98 23.07 -13.18
CA ARG A 472 -7.86 22.69 -14.30
C ARG A 472 -9.17 22.11 -13.78
N VAL A 473 -10.29 22.67 -14.23
CA VAL A 473 -11.63 22.16 -13.94
C VAL A 473 -12.29 21.67 -15.21
N LEU A 474 -12.89 20.48 -15.15
CA LEU A 474 -13.81 19.96 -16.16
C LEU A 474 -15.24 20.12 -15.65
N HIS A 475 -15.99 21.06 -16.24
CA HIS A 475 -17.40 21.32 -15.91
C HIS A 475 -18.24 21.35 -17.18
N LYS A 476 -19.34 20.59 -17.22
CA LYS A 476 -20.28 20.50 -18.35
C LYS A 476 -19.60 20.32 -19.72
N ARG A 477 -18.64 19.39 -19.77
CA ARG A 477 -17.78 19.07 -20.95
C ARG A 477 -16.84 20.19 -21.41
N ILE A 478 -16.67 21.27 -20.63
CA ILE A 478 -15.71 22.35 -20.91
C ILE A 478 -14.57 22.30 -19.89
N VAL A 479 -13.33 22.25 -20.38
CA VAL A 479 -12.12 22.42 -19.56
C VAL A 479 -11.81 23.92 -19.42
N MET A 480 -11.59 24.40 -18.19
CA MET A 480 -11.18 25.78 -17.93
C MET A 480 -10.36 25.91 -16.64
N PRO A 481 -9.54 26.97 -16.47
CA PRO A 481 -8.90 27.26 -15.18
C PRO A 481 -9.92 27.61 -14.10
N TYR A 482 -9.62 27.30 -12.83
CA TYR A 482 -10.50 27.59 -11.70
C TYR A 482 -10.90 29.07 -11.61
N SER A 483 -9.99 29.98 -11.96
CA SER A 483 -10.25 31.44 -12.04
C SER A 483 -11.38 31.82 -13.02
N MET A 484 -11.64 31.02 -14.06
CA MET A 484 -12.80 31.18 -14.95
C MET A 484 -14.03 30.43 -14.44
N TYR A 485 -13.86 29.21 -13.91
CA TYR A 485 -14.95 28.42 -13.34
C TYR A 485 -15.61 29.13 -12.14
N LYS A 486 -14.83 29.73 -11.24
CA LYS A 486 -15.30 30.53 -10.09
C LYS A 486 -16.20 31.70 -10.51
N LYS A 487 -16.00 32.26 -11.71
CA LYS A 487 -16.83 33.34 -12.30
C LYS A 487 -18.08 32.83 -13.04
N ARG A 488 -18.13 31.53 -13.38
CA ARG A 488 -19.21 30.89 -14.16
C ARG A 488 -20.12 29.97 -13.35
N ARG A 489 -19.68 29.51 -12.17
CA ARG A 489 -20.49 28.69 -11.25
C ARG A 489 -21.70 29.48 -10.73
N LYS A 490 -22.73 28.75 -10.30
CA LYS A 490 -23.85 29.25 -9.48
C LYS A 490 -23.92 28.42 -8.20
N GLY A 491 -24.41 28.99 -7.11
CA GLY A 491 -24.45 28.35 -5.79
C GLY A 491 -23.24 28.69 -4.90
N PRO A 492 -23.05 27.99 -3.76
CA PRO A 492 -22.02 28.30 -2.78
C PRO A 492 -20.60 28.15 -3.35
N SER A 493 -19.60 28.72 -2.68
CA SER A 493 -18.19 28.56 -3.05
C SER A 493 -17.70 27.13 -2.75
N ASP A 494 -16.92 26.55 -3.66
CA ASP A 494 -16.17 25.31 -3.44
C ASP A 494 -14.67 25.55 -3.20
N GLU A 495 -14.28 26.81 -3.01
CA GLU A 495 -12.88 27.26 -2.98
C GLU A 495 -12.05 26.52 -1.93
N ALA A 496 -12.59 26.27 -0.73
CA ALA A 496 -11.93 25.47 0.30
C ALA A 496 -11.69 24.01 -0.15
N SER A 497 -12.61 23.42 -0.92
CA SER A 497 -12.48 22.05 -1.46
C SER A 497 -11.43 21.99 -2.57
N VAL A 498 -11.41 22.98 -3.47
CA VAL A 498 -10.42 23.06 -4.56
C VAL A 498 -9.03 23.41 -4.03
N GLN A 499 -8.94 24.28 -3.02
CA GLN A 499 -7.71 24.60 -2.30
C GLN A 499 -7.16 23.36 -1.59
N GLN A 500 -8.01 22.61 -0.87
CA GLN A 500 -7.60 21.36 -0.23
C GLN A 500 -7.08 20.36 -1.27
N TYR A 501 -7.84 20.11 -2.35
CA TYR A 501 -7.40 19.26 -3.48
C TYR A 501 -6.03 19.69 -4.02
N ALA A 502 -5.86 20.97 -4.38
CA ALA A 502 -4.64 21.48 -5.00
C ALA A 502 -3.42 21.39 -4.09
N SER A 503 -3.56 21.70 -2.79
CA SER A 503 -2.49 21.48 -1.80
C SER A 503 -2.09 20.01 -1.68
N LEU A 504 -3.04 19.08 -1.81
CA LEU A 504 -2.79 17.65 -1.63
C LEU A 504 -2.17 16.97 -2.86
N VAL A 505 -2.55 17.38 -4.08
CA VAL A 505 -1.96 16.87 -5.33
C VAL A 505 -0.73 17.65 -5.79
N GLY A 506 -0.54 18.88 -5.31
CA GLY A 506 0.56 19.76 -5.70
C GLY A 506 0.28 20.54 -6.98
N GLN A 507 1.04 21.62 -7.20
CA GLN A 507 0.80 22.58 -8.29
C GLN A 507 0.79 21.89 -9.67
N THR A 508 1.86 21.17 -10.02
CA THR A 508 2.03 20.48 -11.31
C THR A 508 0.82 19.59 -11.65
N CYS A 509 0.44 18.71 -10.73
CA CYS A 509 -0.72 17.84 -10.87
C CYS A 509 -2.03 18.64 -10.98
N SER A 510 -2.21 19.71 -10.19
CA SER A 510 -3.42 20.53 -10.24
C SER A 510 -3.58 21.33 -11.55
N GLU A 511 -2.49 21.65 -12.24
CA GLU A 511 -2.48 22.35 -13.53
C GLU A 511 -2.52 21.41 -14.75
N ARG A 512 -2.31 20.10 -14.53
CA ARG A 512 -2.33 19.02 -15.56
C ARG A 512 -3.59 18.14 -15.48
N MET A 513 -3.95 17.65 -14.29
CA MET A 513 -5.11 16.80 -14.03
C MET A 513 -6.42 17.60 -14.06
N LEU A 514 -7.46 17.06 -14.70
CA LEU A 514 -8.78 17.67 -14.80
C LEU A 514 -9.64 17.34 -13.57
N LEU A 515 -9.84 18.34 -12.69
CA LEU A 515 -10.74 18.24 -11.56
C LEU A 515 -12.20 18.30 -12.05
N PHE A 516 -12.93 17.19 -11.92
CA PHE A 516 -14.34 17.11 -12.31
C PHE A 516 -15.24 17.90 -11.35
N ARG A 517 -16.20 18.62 -11.94
CA ARG A 517 -17.26 19.36 -11.26
C ARG A 517 -18.56 19.27 -12.06
N SER A 518 -19.60 18.67 -11.48
CA SER A 518 -20.99 18.65 -11.99
C SER A 518 -21.57 20.05 -12.23
#